data_AF-A0A7V9TII1-F1
#
_entry.id   AF-A0A7V9TII1-F1
#
_cell.length_a   1.000
_cell.length_b   1.000
_cell.length_c   1.000
_cell.angle_alpha   90.00
_cell.angle_beta   90.00
_cell.angle_gamma   90.00
#
_symmetry.space_group_name_H-M   'P 1'
#
loop_
_entity.id
_entity.type
_entity.pdbx_description
1 polymer ?
#
loop_
_entity_poly.entity_id
_entity_poly.type
_entity_poly.pdbx_seq_one_letter_code
_entity_poly.pdbx_strand_id
1 'polypeptide(L)'
;MNKRAKDTAPKGLPGITQRELADHLGLTTRQIKNLTDEGMPRTVRNGKAEYPWPGSLHWYIENKITKAVEKAGDVKGGVWMRKAELEIKLTELEVAKAQAQVITIDYAAAQWEQMLFLLRARAVAAPTRWMDEFVSLPDAKSARKKLDELVAELLTTLADAGDDASLDDIDEELEAESEPVSGSG
;
A
#
# COMPACT_ATOMS: atom_id res chain seq x y z
N MET A 1 31.50 -10.33 -61.89
CA MET A 1 31.93 -10.02 -60.49
C MET A 1 31.08 -8.86 -59.99
N ASN A 2 30.15 -9.11 -59.08
CA ASN A 2 29.43 -8.02 -58.41
C ASN A 2 29.19 -8.38 -56.94
N LYS A 3 29.62 -7.45 -56.08
CA LYS A 3 29.60 -7.50 -54.62
C LYS A 3 28.17 -7.76 -54.13
N ARG A 4 27.92 -8.87 -53.43
CA ARG A 4 26.78 -8.97 -52.51
C ARG A 4 27.29 -8.58 -51.13
N ALA A 5 26.76 -7.46 -50.64
CA ALA A 5 26.92 -7.01 -49.28
C ALA A 5 26.65 -8.17 -48.33
N LYS A 6 27.59 -8.44 -47.43
CA LYS A 6 27.30 -9.20 -46.23
C LYS A 6 26.42 -8.30 -45.38
N ASP A 7 25.11 -8.47 -45.49
CA ASP A 7 24.15 -7.97 -44.50
C ASP A 7 24.46 -8.69 -43.20
N THR A 8 25.34 -8.08 -42.41
CA THR A 8 25.53 -8.42 -41.01
C THR A 8 24.27 -8.01 -40.27
N ALA A 9 23.30 -8.93 -40.22
CA ALA A 9 22.18 -8.82 -39.31
C ALA A 9 22.72 -8.46 -37.92
N PRO A 10 22.11 -7.48 -37.22
CA PRO A 10 22.54 -7.16 -35.87
C PRO A 10 22.48 -8.45 -35.05
N LYS A 11 23.54 -8.74 -34.28
CA LYS A 11 23.55 -9.85 -33.32
C LYS A 11 22.35 -9.65 -32.39
N GLY A 12 21.23 -10.29 -32.73
CA GLY A 12 20.04 -10.30 -31.90
C GLY A 12 20.43 -10.82 -30.53
N LEU A 13 19.92 -10.17 -29.48
CA LEU A 13 20.03 -10.64 -28.10
C LEU A 13 19.71 -12.14 -28.07
N PRO A 14 20.46 -12.95 -27.30
CA PRO A 14 20.22 -14.38 -27.23
C PRO A 14 18.75 -14.61 -26.86
N GLY A 15 18.00 -15.27 -27.75
CA GLY A 15 16.63 -15.62 -27.44
C GLY A 15 16.63 -16.64 -26.30
N ILE A 16 15.63 -16.56 -25.43
CA ILE A 16 15.48 -17.48 -24.32
C ILE A 16 14.83 -18.79 -24.80
N THR A 17 15.12 -19.88 -24.11
CA THR A 17 14.53 -21.19 -24.43
C THR A 17 13.05 -21.24 -24.03
N GLN A 18 12.31 -22.21 -24.58
CA GLN A 18 10.91 -22.44 -24.21
C GLN A 18 10.69 -22.64 -22.71
N ARG A 19 11.65 -23.28 -22.02
CA ARG A 19 11.59 -23.53 -20.58
C ARG A 19 11.80 -22.24 -19.79
N GLU A 20 12.80 -21.46 -20.15
CA GLU A 20 13.05 -20.16 -19.51
C GLU A 20 11.90 -19.19 -19.73
N LEU A 21 11.30 -19.18 -20.94
CA LEU A 21 10.11 -18.37 -21.21
C LEU A 21 8.89 -18.82 -20.38
N ALA A 22 8.72 -20.13 -20.21
CA ALA A 22 7.68 -20.70 -19.36
C ALA A 22 7.85 -20.24 -17.90
N ASP A 23 9.07 -20.32 -17.38
CA ASP A 23 9.40 -19.87 -16.02
C ASP A 23 9.17 -18.35 -15.84
N HIS A 24 9.60 -17.53 -16.81
CA HIS A 24 9.44 -16.07 -16.76
C HIS A 24 7.97 -15.62 -16.83
N LEU A 25 7.12 -16.33 -17.57
CA LEU A 25 5.70 -15.99 -17.71
C LEU A 25 4.80 -16.71 -16.69
N GLY A 26 5.35 -17.57 -15.83
CA GLY A 26 4.57 -18.41 -14.91
C GLY A 26 3.65 -19.39 -15.63
N LEU A 27 4.07 -19.89 -16.80
CA LEU A 27 3.30 -20.80 -17.65
C LEU A 27 3.98 -22.16 -17.75
N THR A 28 3.22 -23.16 -18.21
CA THR A 28 3.78 -24.46 -18.60
C THR A 28 4.38 -24.39 -20.00
N THR A 29 5.38 -25.23 -20.28
CA THR A 29 5.95 -25.38 -21.63
C THR A 29 4.89 -25.74 -22.67
N ARG A 30 3.84 -26.49 -22.28
CA ARG A 30 2.68 -26.80 -23.12
C ARG A 30 1.89 -25.54 -23.50
N GLN A 31 1.66 -24.61 -22.56
CA GLN A 31 1.01 -23.34 -22.86
C GLN A 31 1.86 -22.47 -23.78
N ILE A 32 3.17 -22.44 -23.60
CA ILE A 32 4.08 -21.77 -24.54
C ILE A 32 3.97 -22.37 -25.94
N LYS A 33 3.87 -23.70 -26.06
CA LYS A 33 3.66 -24.36 -27.36
C LYS A 33 2.36 -23.90 -28.02
N ASN A 34 1.25 -23.89 -27.27
CA ASN A 34 -0.03 -23.39 -27.78
C ASN A 34 0.05 -21.92 -28.23
N LEU A 35 0.71 -21.05 -27.44
CA LEU A 35 0.92 -19.65 -27.81
C LEU A 35 1.80 -19.51 -29.07
N THR A 36 2.76 -20.42 -29.24
CA THR A 36 3.58 -20.49 -30.45
C THR A 36 2.75 -20.89 -31.66
N ASP A 37 1.83 -21.83 -31.50
CA ASP A 37 0.88 -22.23 -32.55
C ASP A 37 -0.12 -21.10 -32.88
N GLU A 38 -0.39 -20.21 -31.91
CA GLU A 38 -1.19 -18.98 -32.08
C GLU A 38 -0.40 -17.80 -32.70
N GLY A 39 0.89 -17.96 -32.98
CA GLY A 39 1.70 -16.95 -33.66
C GLY A 39 2.70 -16.19 -32.80
N MET A 40 3.02 -16.68 -31.59
CA MET A 40 4.09 -16.09 -30.77
C MET A 40 5.43 -16.07 -31.54
N PRO A 41 6.16 -14.93 -31.55
CA PRO A 41 7.44 -14.82 -32.23
C PRO A 41 8.44 -15.87 -31.74
N ARG A 42 9.02 -16.63 -32.69
CA ARG A 42 10.12 -17.57 -32.46
C ARG A 42 11.16 -17.47 -33.56
N THR A 43 12.40 -17.73 -33.22
CA THR A 43 13.49 -17.98 -34.18
C THR A 43 13.99 -19.41 -33.98
N VAL A 44 14.45 -20.05 -35.06
CA VAL A 44 15.08 -21.37 -34.96
C VAL A 44 16.57 -21.19 -35.19
N ARG A 45 17.37 -21.46 -34.16
CA ARG A 45 18.83 -21.39 -34.22
C ARG A 45 19.40 -22.75 -33.88
N ASN A 46 20.24 -23.30 -34.76
CA ASN A 46 20.86 -24.62 -34.59
C ASN A 46 19.84 -25.74 -34.26
N GLY A 47 18.66 -25.71 -34.88
CA GLY A 47 17.59 -26.70 -34.65
C GLY A 47 16.83 -26.55 -33.32
N LYS A 48 17.12 -25.51 -32.53
CA LYS A 48 16.41 -25.18 -31.28
C LYS A 48 15.56 -23.93 -31.46
N ALA A 49 14.35 -23.95 -30.89
CA ALA A 49 13.50 -22.77 -30.85
C ALA A 49 14.01 -21.81 -29.76
N GLU A 50 14.28 -20.57 -30.17
CA GLU A 50 14.65 -19.44 -29.33
C GLU A 50 13.54 -18.39 -29.42
N TYR A 51 13.20 -17.80 -28.28
CA TYR A 51 12.16 -16.80 -28.15
C TYR A 51 12.81 -15.44 -27.89
N PRO A 52 12.61 -14.44 -28.77
CA PRO A 52 13.24 -13.13 -28.60
C PRO A 52 12.71 -12.45 -27.35
N TRP A 53 13.58 -12.13 -26.40
CA TRP A 53 13.24 -11.38 -25.20
C TRP A 53 13.76 -9.93 -25.33
N PRO A 54 12.94 -8.89 -25.04
CA PRO A 54 11.59 -8.90 -24.46
C PRO A 54 10.43 -9.05 -25.47
N GLY A 55 10.70 -9.25 -26.77
CA GLY A 55 9.67 -9.26 -27.81
C GLY A 55 8.52 -10.26 -27.60
N SER A 56 8.80 -11.46 -27.10
CA SER A 56 7.78 -12.47 -26.77
C SER A 56 6.91 -12.09 -25.58
N LEU A 57 7.40 -11.26 -24.64
CA LEU A 57 6.60 -10.72 -23.53
C LEU A 57 5.57 -9.71 -24.04
N HIS A 58 6.00 -8.77 -24.89
CA HIS A 58 5.09 -7.78 -25.45
C HIS A 58 3.97 -8.43 -26.25
N TRP A 59 4.32 -9.40 -27.11
CA TRP A 59 3.32 -10.17 -27.85
C TRP A 59 2.36 -10.90 -26.92
N TYR A 60 2.84 -11.48 -25.82
CA TYR A 60 1.97 -12.19 -24.86
C TYR A 60 0.97 -11.24 -24.19
N ILE A 61 1.42 -10.04 -23.78
CA ILE A 61 0.57 -9.02 -23.17
C ILE A 61 -0.48 -8.54 -24.18
N GLU A 62 -0.07 -8.22 -25.41
CA GLU A 62 -0.99 -7.81 -26.48
C GLU A 62 -2.00 -8.91 -26.80
N ASN A 63 -1.58 -10.17 -26.95
CA ASN A 63 -2.47 -11.30 -27.20
C ASN A 63 -3.49 -11.49 -26.05
N LYS A 64 -3.08 -11.28 -24.79
CA LYS A 64 -3.98 -11.34 -23.63
C LYS A 64 -5.01 -10.20 -23.64
N ILE A 65 -4.58 -8.99 -23.95
CA ILE A 65 -5.47 -7.82 -24.06
C ILE A 65 -6.44 -8.03 -25.21
N THR A 66 -5.97 -8.40 -26.40
CA THR A 66 -6.81 -8.66 -27.58
C THR A 66 -7.83 -9.76 -27.30
N LYS A 67 -7.42 -10.89 -26.71
CA LYS A 67 -8.38 -11.96 -26.33
C LYS A 67 -9.37 -11.52 -25.26
N ALA A 68 -8.97 -10.68 -24.31
CA ALA A 68 -9.87 -10.11 -23.32
C ALA A 68 -10.87 -9.14 -23.97
N VAL A 69 -10.42 -8.33 -24.93
CA VAL A 69 -11.24 -7.38 -25.70
C VAL A 69 -12.18 -8.10 -26.66
N GLU A 70 -11.73 -9.13 -27.38
CA GLU A 70 -12.57 -9.96 -28.24
C GLU A 70 -13.63 -10.71 -27.44
N LYS A 71 -13.26 -11.25 -26.28
CA LYS A 71 -14.21 -11.87 -25.33
C LYS A 71 -15.19 -10.84 -24.74
N ALA A 72 -14.77 -9.58 -24.61
CA ALA A 72 -15.61 -8.47 -24.18
C ALA A 72 -16.42 -7.83 -25.33
N GLY A 73 -16.10 -8.18 -26.58
CA GLY A 73 -16.69 -7.61 -27.79
C GLY A 73 -18.15 -7.97 -28.01
N ASP A 74 -18.70 -8.94 -27.27
CA ASP A 74 -20.09 -9.37 -27.47
C ASP A 74 -21.10 -8.60 -26.59
N VAL A 75 -20.74 -8.17 -25.37
CA VAL A 75 -21.60 -7.27 -24.58
C VAL A 75 -20.78 -6.56 -23.50
N LYS A 76 -20.83 -5.22 -23.41
CA LYS A 76 -20.48 -4.40 -22.22
C LYS A 76 -19.00 -3.99 -21.96
N GLY A 77 -18.26 -3.52 -22.95
CA GLY A 77 -16.93 -2.90 -22.72
C GLY A 77 -16.94 -1.72 -21.72
N GLY A 78 -18.01 -0.90 -21.69
CA GLY A 78 -18.12 0.25 -20.77
C GLY A 78 -18.63 -0.09 -19.36
N VAL A 79 -19.52 -1.08 -19.22
CA VAL A 79 -20.13 -1.43 -17.93
C VAL A 79 -19.19 -2.32 -17.10
N TRP A 80 -18.37 -3.16 -17.75
CA TRP A 80 -17.37 -3.98 -17.04
C TRP A 80 -16.20 -3.15 -16.50
N MET A 81 -15.70 -2.18 -17.27
CA MET A 81 -14.65 -1.28 -16.78
C MET A 81 -15.15 -0.47 -15.58
N ARG A 82 -16.37 0.07 -15.67
CA ARG A 82 -16.99 0.79 -14.56
C ARG A 82 -17.27 -0.11 -13.35
N LYS A 83 -17.70 -1.35 -13.58
CA LYS A 83 -17.93 -2.33 -12.52
C LYS A 83 -16.62 -2.75 -11.85
N ALA A 84 -15.55 -2.98 -12.61
CA ALA A 84 -14.23 -3.32 -12.09
C ALA A 84 -13.63 -2.16 -11.29
N GLU A 85 -13.75 -0.90 -11.77
CA GLU A 85 -13.37 0.29 -10.99
C GLU A 85 -14.13 0.39 -9.67
N LEU A 86 -15.43 0.07 -9.69
CA LEU A 86 -16.27 0.09 -8.49
C LEU A 86 -15.96 -1.08 -7.54
N GLU A 87 -15.66 -2.26 -8.07
CA GLU A 87 -15.25 -3.44 -7.28
C GLU A 87 -13.88 -3.21 -6.63
N ILE A 88 -12.92 -2.63 -7.34
CA ILE A 88 -11.61 -2.26 -6.77
C ILE A 88 -11.80 -1.26 -5.62
N LYS A 89 -12.59 -0.21 -5.82
CA LYS A 89 -12.90 0.77 -4.76
C LYS A 89 -13.66 0.16 -3.58
N LEU A 90 -14.54 -0.81 -3.84
CA LEU A 90 -15.25 -1.53 -2.79
C LEU A 90 -14.26 -2.35 -1.96
N THR A 91 -13.36 -3.09 -2.62
CA THR A 91 -12.33 -3.88 -1.95
C THR A 91 -11.33 -3.00 -1.19
N GLU A 92 -10.95 -1.84 -1.72
CA GLU A 92 -10.11 -0.87 -1.02
C GLU A 92 -10.80 -0.33 0.23
N LEU A 93 -12.09 -0.02 0.15
CA LEU A 93 -12.90 0.39 1.32
C LEU A 93 -13.10 -0.73 2.32
N GLU A 94 -13.27 -1.98 1.87
CA GLU A 94 -13.40 -3.15 2.73
C GLU A 94 -12.08 -3.47 3.44
N VAL A 95 -10.95 -3.34 2.76
CA VAL A 95 -9.61 -3.45 3.36
C VAL A 95 -9.37 -2.31 4.35
N ALA A 96 -9.68 -1.07 3.99
CA ALA A 96 -9.55 0.08 4.89
C ALA A 96 -10.47 -0.05 6.12
N LYS A 97 -11.69 -0.56 5.95
CA LYS A 97 -12.60 -0.86 7.07
C LYS A 97 -12.11 -2.03 7.91
N ALA A 98 -11.57 -3.07 7.30
CA ALA A 98 -10.98 -4.20 8.01
C ALA A 98 -9.76 -3.76 8.79
N GLN A 99 -8.89 -2.91 8.22
CA GLN A 99 -7.75 -2.30 8.91
C GLN A 99 -8.22 -1.38 10.05
N ALA A 100 -9.23 -0.54 9.82
CA ALA A 100 -9.84 0.30 10.85
C ALA A 100 -10.62 -0.51 11.93
N GLN A 101 -11.00 -1.75 11.63
CA GLN A 101 -11.61 -2.69 12.59
C GLN A 101 -10.59 -3.57 13.31
N VAL A 102 -9.40 -3.75 12.73
CA VAL A 102 -8.29 -4.54 13.29
C VAL A 102 -7.25 -3.58 13.87
N ILE A 103 -7.73 -2.66 14.70
CA ILE A 103 -6.85 -1.97 15.64
C ILE A 103 -6.57 -2.98 16.76
N THR A 104 -5.31 -3.24 17.07
CA THR A 104 -4.97 -4.17 18.15
C THR A 104 -5.40 -3.58 19.50
N ILE A 105 -5.75 -4.45 20.45
CA ILE A 105 -6.11 -4.00 21.81
C ILE A 105 -4.94 -3.23 22.44
N ASP A 106 -3.71 -3.64 22.15
CA ASP A 106 -2.50 -3.00 22.66
C ASP A 106 -2.32 -1.59 22.10
N TYR A 107 -2.58 -1.38 20.81
CA TYR A 107 -2.59 -0.05 20.20
C TYR A 107 -3.64 0.86 20.83
N ALA A 108 -4.87 0.33 21.00
CA ALA A 108 -5.92 1.09 21.66
C ALA A 108 -5.50 1.46 23.09
N ALA A 109 -4.96 0.51 23.86
CA ALA A 109 -4.49 0.75 25.22
C ALA A 109 -3.41 1.83 25.29
N ALA A 110 -2.41 1.79 24.40
CA ALA A 110 -1.36 2.81 24.34
C ALA A 110 -1.90 4.22 24.07
N GLN A 111 -2.87 4.34 23.16
CA GLN A 111 -3.56 5.60 22.87
C GLN A 111 -4.31 6.15 24.09
N TRP A 112 -5.05 5.29 24.79
CA TRP A 112 -5.73 5.68 26.03
C TRP A 112 -4.73 6.08 27.12
N GLU A 113 -3.63 5.37 27.27
CA GLU A 113 -2.59 5.69 28.25
C GLU A 113 -1.94 7.05 27.99
N GLN A 114 -1.62 7.36 26.73
CA GLN A 114 -1.02 8.64 26.35
C GLN A 114 -1.98 9.80 26.61
N MET A 115 -3.26 9.66 26.24
CA MET A 115 -4.30 10.66 26.52
C MET A 115 -4.47 10.90 28.02
N LEU A 116 -4.55 9.82 28.82
CA LEU A 116 -4.72 9.90 30.27
C LEU A 116 -3.48 10.48 30.97
N PHE A 117 -2.29 10.17 30.46
CA PHE A 117 -1.03 10.74 30.96
C PHE A 117 -0.99 12.26 30.76
N LEU A 118 -1.32 12.75 29.56
CA LEU A 118 -1.37 14.18 29.26
C LEU A 118 -2.42 14.92 30.10
N LEU A 119 -3.60 14.31 30.26
CA LEU A 119 -4.65 14.85 31.12
C LEU A 119 -4.16 14.99 32.56
N ARG A 120 -3.55 13.94 33.11
CA ARG A 120 -3.02 13.93 34.47
C ARG A 120 -1.94 14.99 34.65
N ALA A 121 -0.99 15.08 33.74
CA ALA A 121 0.10 16.05 33.79
C ALA A 121 -0.45 17.49 33.83
N ARG A 122 -1.42 17.81 32.97
CA ARG A 122 -2.05 19.14 32.96
C ARG A 122 -2.92 19.40 34.18
N ALA A 123 -3.70 18.44 34.65
CA ALA A 123 -4.54 18.58 35.83
C ALA A 123 -3.71 18.79 37.11
N VAL A 124 -2.50 18.23 37.19
CA VAL A 124 -1.57 18.44 38.31
C VAL A 124 -0.86 19.80 38.22
N ALA A 125 -0.52 20.28 37.02
CA ALA A 125 0.11 21.58 36.81
C ALA A 125 -0.86 22.77 36.90
N ALA A 126 -2.14 22.50 36.69
CA ALA A 126 -3.24 23.46 36.69
C ALA A 126 -3.29 24.38 37.94
N PRO A 127 -3.30 23.87 39.18
CA PRO A 127 -3.40 24.71 40.37
C PRO A 127 -2.24 25.70 40.50
N THR A 128 -1.02 25.30 40.10
CA THR A 128 0.18 26.13 40.19
C THR A 128 0.17 27.24 39.15
N ARG A 129 -0.32 26.95 37.94
CA ARG A 129 -0.37 27.90 36.83
C ARG A 129 -1.46 28.97 37.00
N TRP A 130 -2.55 28.64 37.70
CA TRP A 130 -3.72 29.50 37.79
C TRP A 130 -3.89 30.18 39.15
N MET A 131 -3.02 29.87 40.11
CA MET A 131 -3.10 30.41 41.48
C MET A 131 -3.20 31.94 41.49
N ASP A 132 -2.39 32.63 40.68
CA ASP A 132 -2.36 34.09 40.60
C ASP A 132 -3.65 34.68 40.01
N GLU A 133 -4.28 33.96 39.07
CA GLU A 133 -5.55 34.36 38.47
C GLU A 133 -6.72 34.16 39.43
N PHE A 134 -6.68 33.15 40.31
CA PHE A 134 -7.72 32.92 41.31
C PHE A 134 -7.63 33.85 42.52
N VAL A 135 -6.42 34.24 42.92
CA VAL A 135 -6.18 35.15 44.07
C VAL A 135 -6.77 36.54 43.84
N SER A 136 -6.91 36.96 42.58
CA SER A 136 -7.42 38.28 42.21
C SER A 136 -8.94 38.34 41.94
N LEU A 137 -9.66 37.21 42.07
CA LEU A 137 -11.10 37.17 41.77
C LEU A 137 -11.95 37.67 42.96
N PRO A 138 -12.91 38.58 42.71
CA PRO A 138 -13.64 39.27 43.78
C PRO A 138 -14.76 38.44 44.42
N ASP A 139 -15.23 37.38 43.74
CA ASP A 139 -16.41 36.62 44.17
C ASP A 139 -16.44 35.19 43.61
N ALA A 140 -17.23 34.33 44.26
CA ALA A 140 -17.35 32.90 43.92
C ALA A 140 -17.97 32.63 42.55
N LYS A 141 -18.78 33.55 42.00
CA LYS A 141 -19.37 33.40 40.67
C LYS A 141 -18.30 33.61 39.59
N SER A 142 -17.42 34.58 39.81
CA SER A 142 -16.25 34.84 38.96
C SER A 142 -15.25 33.67 39.01
N ALA A 143 -15.01 33.10 40.19
CA ALA A 143 -14.19 31.89 40.36
C ALA A 143 -14.79 30.67 39.65
N ARG A 144 -16.12 30.47 39.75
CA ARG A 144 -16.79 29.35 39.08
C ARG A 144 -16.74 29.46 37.56
N LYS A 145 -17.00 30.66 37.02
CA LYS A 145 -16.88 30.91 35.57
C LYS A 145 -15.47 30.59 35.08
N LYS A 146 -14.45 30.99 35.84
CA LYS A 146 -13.05 30.71 35.50
C LYS A 146 -12.73 29.22 35.56
N LEU A 147 -13.24 28.49 36.56
CA LEU A 147 -13.12 27.04 36.61
C LEU A 147 -13.77 26.36 35.40
N ASP A 148 -14.95 26.80 34.97
CA ASP A 148 -15.64 26.23 33.81
C ASP A 148 -14.84 26.46 32.51
N GLU A 149 -14.24 27.65 32.33
CA GLU A 149 -13.34 27.96 31.21
C GLU A 149 -12.09 27.07 31.19
N LEU A 150 -11.51 26.81 32.37
CA LEU A 150 -10.31 25.99 32.51
C LEU A 150 -10.57 24.50 32.30
N VAL A 151 -11.73 24.02 32.75
CA VAL A 151 -12.19 22.65 32.45
C VAL A 151 -12.44 22.51 30.96
N ALA A 152 -13.03 23.52 30.31
CA ALA A 152 -13.20 23.52 28.86
C ALA A 152 -11.85 23.49 28.13
N GLU A 153 -10.86 24.28 28.55
CA GLU A 153 -9.50 24.26 27.98
C GLU A 153 -8.83 22.88 28.13
N LEU A 154 -8.92 22.26 29.31
CA LEU A 154 -8.40 20.92 29.55
C LEU A 154 -9.07 19.86 28.66
N LEU A 155 -10.40 19.93 28.49
CA LEU A 155 -11.16 19.01 27.65
C LEU A 155 -10.87 19.20 26.17
N THR A 156 -10.75 20.45 25.70
CA THR A 156 -10.34 20.74 24.32
C THR A 156 -8.95 20.21 24.06
N THR A 157 -8.02 20.36 25.00
CA THR A 157 -6.66 19.86 24.82
C THR A 157 -6.59 18.33 24.82
N LEU A 158 -7.50 17.66 25.53
CA LEU A 158 -7.65 16.21 25.48
C LEU A 158 -8.23 15.75 24.13
N ALA A 159 -9.16 16.51 23.57
CA ALA A 159 -9.69 16.27 22.24
C ALA A 159 -8.62 16.45 21.17
N ASP A 160 -7.86 17.54 21.24
CA ASP A 160 -6.75 17.81 20.32
C ASP A 160 -5.67 16.71 20.40
N ALA A 161 -5.34 16.24 21.60
CA ALA A 161 -4.39 15.13 21.77
C ALA A 161 -4.90 13.78 21.22
N GLY A 162 -6.23 13.60 21.16
CA GLY A 162 -6.84 12.44 20.51
C GLY A 162 -6.86 12.54 18.98
N ASP A 163 -6.90 13.77 18.44
CA ASP A 163 -6.89 14.04 16.99
C ASP A 163 -5.45 14.06 16.41
N ASP A 164 -4.46 14.50 17.19
CA ASP A 164 -3.05 14.64 16.78
C ASP A 164 -2.24 13.34 16.93
N ALA A 165 -2.78 12.34 17.64
CA ALA A 165 -2.25 10.97 17.67
C ALA A 165 -2.55 10.23 16.35
N SER A 166 -2.07 10.82 15.25
CA SER A 166 -2.14 10.27 13.91
C SER A 166 -1.17 9.09 13.75
N LEU A 167 -1.54 8.18 12.86
CA LEU A 167 -1.05 6.82 12.68
C LEU A 167 0.47 6.65 12.42
N ASP A 168 1.22 7.73 12.26
CA ASP A 168 2.60 7.68 11.78
C ASP A 168 3.64 7.50 12.91
N ASP A 169 3.33 7.86 14.17
CA ASP A 169 4.32 7.85 15.26
C ASP A 169 4.38 6.51 16.05
N ILE A 170 3.39 5.62 15.88
CA ILE A 170 3.26 4.41 16.72
C ILE A 170 3.82 3.17 16.04
N ASP A 171 3.83 3.13 14.70
CA ASP A 171 4.46 2.04 13.94
C ASP A 171 5.99 1.98 14.17
N GLU A 172 6.65 3.13 14.40
CA GLU A 172 8.10 3.16 14.68
C GLU A 172 8.48 2.55 16.05
N GLU A 173 7.61 2.66 17.06
CA GLU A 173 7.92 2.15 18.42
C GLU A 173 7.67 0.63 18.54
N LEU A 174 6.71 0.08 17.78
CA LEU A 174 6.42 -1.36 17.76
C LEU A 174 7.43 -2.18 16.95
N GLU A 175 8.07 -1.61 15.93
CA GLU A 175 9.16 -2.29 15.22
C GLU A 175 10.42 -2.43 16.10
N ALA A 176 10.69 -1.45 16.98
CA ALA A 176 11.87 -1.43 17.84
C ALA A 176 11.87 -2.51 18.95
N GLU A 177 10.70 -2.96 19.42
CA GLU A 177 10.60 -4.05 20.41
C GLU A 177 10.65 -5.46 19.79
N SER A 178 10.61 -5.55 18.46
CA SER A 178 10.57 -6.84 17.75
C SER A 178 11.95 -7.38 17.35
N GLU A 179 13.04 -6.67 17.63
CA GLU A 179 14.38 -7.20 17.43
C GLU A 179 14.63 -8.37 18.39
N PRO A 180 14.88 -9.59 17.88
CA PRO A 180 15.20 -10.71 18.74
C PRO A 180 16.53 -10.41 19.43
N VAL A 181 16.51 -10.40 20.77
CA VAL A 181 17.71 -10.48 21.60
C VAL A 181 18.50 -11.70 21.15
N SER A 182 19.42 -11.50 20.21
CA SER A 182 20.37 -12.50 19.77
C SER A 182 21.21 -12.85 20.99
N GLY A 183 21.10 -14.12 21.41
CA GLY A 183 21.74 -14.64 22.59
C GLY A 183 23.23 -14.32 22.59
N SER A 184 23.68 -13.63 23.64
CA SER A 184 25.09 -13.61 24.02
C SER A 184 25.39 -14.89 24.79
N GLY A 185 26.41 -15.61 24.33
CA GLY A 185 26.92 -16.85 24.93
C GLY A 185 27.80 -16.64 26.16
#